data_AF-A0A518E2H8-F1
#
_entry.id   AF-A0A518E2H8-F1
#
_cell.length_a   1.000
_cell.length_b   1.000
_cell.length_c   1.000
_cell.angle_alpha   90.00
_cell.angle_beta   90.00
_cell.angle_gamma   90.00
#
_symmetry.space_group_name_H-M   'P 1'
#
loop_
_entity.id
_entity.type
_entity.pdbx_description
1 polymer ?
#
loop_
_entity_poly.entity_id
_entity_poly.type
_entity_poly.pdbx_seq_one_letter_code
_entity_poly.pdbx_strand_id
1 'polypeptide(L)'
;MVRRVNHYEAAFESYLRSLRIPYVGVDEAKRSLLQEGSIKSFDFIVSPTTGRLSWLVDVKGRRFPSGRRRQYWKNWTTDEELRSLSYWQTQFGPDFTASFVFAYHVVGEFAPVPLEHLYRFRDQTYGFTAVRLEDYLAWSRQISPKWSTVAISSPVFRRLARPAAALFQP
;
A
#
# COMPACT_ATOMS: atom_id res chain seq x y z
N MET A 1 0.91 -19.32 8.67
CA MET A 1 1.51 -18.28 7.81
C MET A 1 0.54 -18.05 6.65
N VAL A 2 0.11 -16.81 6.41
CA VAL A 2 -0.84 -16.48 5.34
C VAL A 2 -0.18 -16.77 3.98
N ARG A 3 -0.88 -17.44 3.06
CA ARG A 3 -0.33 -17.79 1.73
C ARG A 3 -0.46 -16.59 0.80
N ARG A 4 0.63 -15.83 0.63
CA ARG A 4 0.70 -14.69 -0.29
C ARG A 4 0.90 -15.17 -1.74
N VAL A 5 -0.20 -15.30 -2.49
CA VAL A 5 -0.17 -15.65 -3.92
C VAL A 5 0.24 -14.44 -4.77
N ASN A 6 -0.02 -13.23 -4.29
CA ASN A 6 0.35 -11.99 -4.94
C ASN A 6 1.83 -11.66 -4.73
N HIS A 7 2.59 -11.60 -5.83
CA HIS A 7 4.04 -11.36 -5.76
C HIS A 7 4.41 -9.97 -5.20
N TYR A 8 3.50 -8.99 -5.30
CA TYR A 8 3.74 -7.64 -4.75
C TYR A 8 3.69 -7.63 -3.23
N GLU A 9 2.69 -8.29 -2.63
CA GLU A 9 2.61 -8.46 -1.17
C GLU A 9 3.77 -9.30 -0.65
N ALA A 10 4.14 -10.38 -1.36
CA ALA A 10 5.29 -11.20 -1.00
C ALA A 10 6.61 -10.41 -1.05
N ALA A 11 6.78 -9.54 -2.06
CA ALA A 11 7.94 -8.67 -2.16
C ALA A 11 7.97 -7.64 -1.02
N PHE A 12 6.82 -7.04 -0.70
CA PHE A 12 6.71 -6.09 0.40
C PHE A 12 6.95 -6.76 1.77
N GLU A 13 6.44 -7.97 1.98
CA GLU A 13 6.72 -8.76 3.18
C GLU A 13 8.22 -9.03 3.34
N SER A 14 8.88 -9.48 2.25
CA SER A 14 10.34 -9.69 2.24
C SER A 14 11.11 -8.39 2.54
N TYR A 15 10.62 -7.26 2.02
CA TYR A 15 11.19 -5.95 2.29
C TYR A 15 11.10 -5.59 3.78
N LEU A 16 9.93 -5.72 4.41
CA LEU A 16 9.76 -5.51 5.85
C LEU A 16 10.70 -6.41 6.68
N ARG A 17 10.81 -7.70 6.32
CA ARG A 17 11.74 -8.64 6.97
C ARG A 17 13.20 -8.19 6.85
N SER A 18 13.62 -7.73 5.67
CA SER A 18 15.00 -7.29 5.44
C SER A 18 15.38 -6.06 6.27
N LEU A 19 14.40 -5.19 6.53
CA LEU A 19 14.54 -4.03 7.39
C LEU A 19 14.31 -4.33 8.89
N ARG A 20 13.98 -5.59 9.23
CA ARG A 20 13.63 -6.04 10.58
C ARG A 20 12.50 -5.23 11.21
N ILE A 21 11.54 -4.80 10.40
CA ILE A 21 10.34 -4.10 10.87
C ILE A 21 9.33 -5.14 11.33
N PRO A 22 8.85 -5.12 12.58
CA PRO A 22 7.78 -6.00 13.03
C PRO A 22 6.50 -5.83 12.22
N TYR A 23 5.86 -6.95 11.86
CA TYR A 23 4.58 -6.92 11.18
C TYR A 23 3.77 -8.20 11.42
N VAL A 24 2.46 -8.10 11.20
CA VAL A 24 1.52 -9.20 11.16
C VAL A 24 0.84 -9.19 9.79
N GLY A 25 0.97 -10.29 9.04
CA GLY A 25 0.19 -10.49 7.81
C GLY A 25 -1.24 -10.88 8.14
N VAL A 26 -2.21 -10.21 7.53
CA VAL A 26 -3.65 -10.47 7.70
C VAL A 26 -4.15 -11.35 6.55
N ASP A 27 -5.00 -12.31 6.87
CA ASP A 27 -5.56 -13.26 5.90
C ASP A 27 -6.77 -12.64 5.18
N GLU A 28 -6.56 -12.17 3.95
CA GLU A 28 -7.59 -11.53 3.12
C GLU A 28 -8.76 -12.45 2.76
N ALA A 29 -8.56 -13.78 2.79
CA ALA A 29 -9.63 -14.74 2.55
C ALA A 29 -10.69 -14.75 3.66
N LYS A 30 -10.37 -14.14 4.81
CA LYS A 30 -11.26 -13.98 5.96
C LYS A 30 -11.73 -12.53 6.01
N ARG A 31 -12.78 -12.22 5.25
CA ARG A 31 -13.56 -10.98 5.45
C ARG A 31 -14.15 -11.02 6.84
N SER A 32 -14.04 -9.92 7.59
CA SER A 32 -14.68 -9.84 8.90
C SER A 32 -16.18 -9.66 8.72
N LEU A 33 -16.96 -10.48 9.44
CA LEU A 33 -18.41 -10.39 9.47
C LEU A 33 -18.81 -9.25 10.42
N LEU A 34 -19.61 -8.33 9.90
CA LEU A 34 -20.30 -7.27 10.62
C LEU A 34 -21.79 -7.58 10.63
N GLN A 35 -22.52 -6.98 11.57
CA GLN A 35 -23.98 -7.14 11.67
C GLN A 35 -24.71 -6.74 10.38
N GLU A 36 -24.12 -5.85 9.57
CA GLU A 36 -24.67 -5.32 8.31
C GLU A 36 -23.98 -5.86 7.04
N GLY A 37 -23.09 -6.86 7.14
CA GLY A 37 -22.43 -7.43 5.97
C GLY A 37 -20.99 -7.90 6.22
N SER A 38 -20.16 -7.95 5.18
CA SER A 38 -18.74 -8.33 5.33
C SER A 38 -17.83 -7.20 4.89
N ILE A 39 -16.76 -6.96 5.63
CA ILE A 39 -15.77 -5.95 5.31
C ILE A 39 -14.47 -6.58 4.80
N LYS A 40 -13.88 -5.97 3.77
CA LYS A 40 -12.57 -6.38 3.26
C LYS A 40 -11.50 -6.15 4.33
N SER A 41 -10.63 -7.13 4.52
CA SER A 41 -9.45 -7.00 5.38
C SER A 41 -8.32 -6.32 4.61
N PHE A 42 -7.46 -5.60 5.33
CA PHE A 42 -6.20 -5.06 4.79
C PHE A 42 -5.10 -6.12 4.87
N ASP A 43 -3.90 -5.83 4.35
CA ASP A 43 -2.88 -6.86 4.12
C ASP A 43 -1.94 -7.05 5.31
N PHE A 44 -1.53 -5.97 5.97
CA PHE A 44 -0.55 -6.02 7.06
C PHE A 44 -0.87 -5.04 8.19
N ILE A 45 -0.60 -5.45 9.42
CA ILE A 45 -0.31 -4.52 10.52
C ILE A 45 1.21 -4.39 10.57
N VAL A 46 1.75 -3.18 10.45
CA VAL A 46 3.19 -2.91 10.52
C VAL A 46 3.47 -2.05 11.75
N SER A 47 4.27 -2.55 12.67
CA SER A 47 4.60 -1.83 13.91
C SER A 47 6.05 -1.37 13.84
N PRO A 48 6.31 -0.05 13.77
CA PRO A 48 7.65 0.49 13.82
C PRO A 48 8.37 0.06 15.10
N THR A 49 9.68 -0.18 15.01
CA THR A 49 10.50 -0.51 16.19
C THR A 49 10.67 0.70 17.12
N THR A 50 10.55 1.91 16.56
CA THR A 50 10.62 3.20 17.23
C THR A 50 9.33 3.97 16.97
N GLY A 51 8.62 4.38 18.02
CA GLY A 51 7.36 5.13 17.91
C GLY A 51 6.17 4.44 18.57
N ARG A 52 5.05 5.16 18.66
CA ARG A 52 3.81 4.68 19.31
C ARG A 52 2.76 4.17 18.32
N LEU A 53 2.83 4.58 17.05
CA LEU A 53 1.79 4.31 16.06
C LEU A 53 2.07 3.03 15.29
N SER A 54 1.08 2.13 15.20
CA SER A 54 1.09 1.00 14.28
C SER A 54 0.37 1.36 12.97
N TRP A 55 0.77 0.72 11.88
CA TRP A 55 0.24 1.00 10.55
C TRP A 55 -0.68 -0.10 10.07
N LEU A 56 -1.87 0.26 9.61
CA LEU A 56 -2.73 -0.63 8.83
C LEU A 56 -2.38 -0.43 7.36
N VAL A 57 -1.82 -1.45 6.72
CA VAL A 57 -1.25 -1.35 5.39
C VAL A 57 -2.02 -2.22 4.41
N ASP A 58 -2.42 -1.58 3.32
CA ASP A 58 -3.01 -2.25 2.16
C ASP A 58 -2.12 -2.02 0.94
N VAL A 59 -1.69 -3.10 0.29
CA VAL A 59 -0.67 -3.13 -0.77
C VAL A 59 -1.34 -3.06 -2.14
N LYS A 60 -0.79 -2.23 -3.02
CA LYS A 60 -1.23 -2.05 -4.39
C LYS A 60 -0.08 -2.33 -5.34
N GLY A 61 -0.15 -3.48 -5.99
CA GLY A 61 0.82 -3.92 -6.98
C GLY A 61 0.68 -3.23 -8.32
N ARG A 62 1.74 -2.59 -8.82
CA ARG A 62 1.72 -1.87 -10.10
C ARG A 62 3.03 -2.11 -10.86
N ARG A 63 2.98 -2.24 -12.18
CA ARG A 63 4.20 -2.14 -13.00
C ARG A 63 4.60 -0.66 -13.16
N PHE A 64 5.91 -0.40 -13.22
CA PHE A 64 6.47 0.93 -13.39
C PHE A 64 7.56 0.90 -14.49
N PRO A 65 7.27 1.42 -15.70
CA PRO A 65 5.96 1.91 -16.15
C PRO A 65 4.95 0.78 -16.41
N SER A 66 3.70 1.14 -16.66
CA SER A 66 2.62 0.22 -17.03
C SER A 66 1.99 0.55 -18.39
N GLY A 67 1.41 -0.46 -19.05
CA GLY A 67 0.66 -0.32 -20.29
C GLY A 67 1.53 0.03 -21.52
N ARG A 68 0.91 0.02 -22.70
CA ARG A 68 1.59 0.23 -23.99
C ARG A 68 2.22 1.63 -24.13
N ARG A 69 1.67 2.63 -23.45
CA ARG A 69 2.14 4.04 -23.48
C ARG A 69 3.09 4.42 -22.34
N ARG A 70 3.74 3.44 -21.69
CA ARG A 70 4.69 3.63 -20.57
C ARG A 70 4.16 4.61 -19.49
N GLN A 71 3.01 4.33 -18.91
CA GLN A 71 2.40 5.16 -17.88
C GLN A 71 3.06 4.94 -16.52
N TYR A 72 3.66 6.00 -15.96
CA TYR A 72 4.27 6.02 -14.64
C TYR A 72 3.27 6.47 -13.57
N TRP A 73 3.54 6.14 -12.30
CA TRP A 73 2.80 6.62 -11.14
C TRP A 73 1.30 6.26 -11.14
N LYS A 74 0.93 5.11 -11.71
CA LYS A 74 -0.42 4.58 -11.52
C LYS A 74 -0.60 4.22 -10.06
N ASN A 75 -1.55 4.87 -9.44
CA ASN A 75 -1.76 4.82 -7.99
C ASN A 75 -3.23 4.61 -7.65
N TRP A 76 -4.04 4.05 -8.55
CA TRP A 76 -5.47 3.89 -8.28
C TRP A 76 -5.73 2.82 -7.21
N THR A 77 -6.85 2.93 -6.52
CA THR A 77 -7.42 1.93 -5.59
C THR A 77 -8.94 1.91 -5.81
N THR A 78 -9.68 1.08 -5.08
CA THR A 78 -11.16 1.05 -5.15
C THR A 78 -11.81 1.84 -4.02
N ASP A 79 -13.06 2.28 -4.24
CA ASP A 79 -13.88 2.90 -3.19
C ASP A 79 -14.14 1.94 -2.02
N GLU A 80 -14.26 0.63 -2.28
CA GLU A 80 -14.39 -0.40 -1.23
C GLU A 80 -13.15 -0.45 -0.34
N GLU A 81 -11.96 -0.38 -0.94
CA GLU A 81 -10.69 -0.38 -0.20
C GLU A 81 -10.53 0.89 0.65
N LEU A 82 -10.96 2.06 0.16
CA LEU A 82 -11.01 3.27 0.99
C LEU A 82 -11.93 3.11 2.19
N ARG A 83 -13.17 2.65 1.96
CA ARG A 83 -14.18 2.51 3.01
C ARG A 83 -13.76 1.47 4.07
N SER A 84 -13.28 0.32 3.62
CA SER A 84 -12.85 -0.75 4.52
C SER A 84 -11.64 -0.35 5.35
N LEU A 85 -10.64 0.26 4.74
CA LEU A 85 -9.44 0.70 5.44
C LEU A 85 -9.74 1.87 6.41
N SER A 86 -10.62 2.80 6.05
CA SER A 86 -11.12 3.84 6.97
C SER A 86 -11.86 3.24 8.16
N TYR A 87 -12.73 2.28 7.91
CA TYR A 87 -13.46 1.59 8.97
C TYR A 87 -12.49 0.90 9.94
N TRP A 88 -11.50 0.16 9.43
CA TRP A 88 -10.52 -0.50 10.27
C TRP A 88 -9.69 0.49 11.09
N GLN A 89 -9.25 1.60 10.51
CA GLN A 89 -8.56 2.66 11.27
C GLN A 89 -9.40 3.14 12.45
N THR A 90 -10.70 3.37 12.25
CA THR A 90 -11.62 3.77 13.32
C THR A 90 -11.77 2.67 14.38
N GLN A 91 -11.90 1.40 13.98
CA GLN A 91 -12.09 0.29 14.94
C GLN A 91 -10.83 0.00 15.76
N PHE A 92 -9.64 0.07 15.16
CA PHE A 92 -8.36 -0.11 15.86
C PHE A 92 -8.03 1.07 16.78
N GLY A 93 -8.55 2.26 16.47
CA GLY A 93 -8.45 3.43 17.33
C GLY A 93 -7.21 4.30 17.08
N PRO A 94 -6.97 5.29 17.95
CA PRO A 94 -6.05 6.40 17.69
C PRO A 94 -4.56 6.01 17.58
N ASP A 95 -4.18 4.84 18.10
CA ASP A 95 -2.81 4.33 18.01
C ASP A 95 -2.50 3.66 16.66
N PHE A 96 -3.48 3.64 15.74
CA PHE A 96 -3.34 3.06 14.41
C PHE A 96 -3.58 4.10 13.31
N THR A 97 -2.66 4.13 12.34
CA THR A 97 -2.79 4.94 11.14
C THR A 97 -2.83 4.04 9.91
N ALA A 98 -3.76 4.28 9.01
CA ALA A 98 -3.86 3.53 7.78
C ALA A 98 -3.05 4.15 6.65
N SER A 99 -2.52 3.31 5.78
CA SER A 99 -1.77 3.73 4.59
C SER A 99 -1.95 2.75 3.43
N PHE A 100 -1.84 3.27 2.22
CA PHE A 100 -1.63 2.44 1.04
C PHE A 100 -0.14 2.36 0.75
N VAL A 101 0.35 1.15 0.51
CA VAL A 101 1.69 0.91 -0.06
C VAL A 101 1.55 0.55 -1.53
N PHE A 102 2.07 1.41 -2.40
CA PHE A 102 2.20 1.09 -3.82
C PHE A 102 3.53 0.36 -4.04
N ALA A 103 3.43 -0.93 -4.32
CA ALA A 103 4.54 -1.80 -4.70
C ALA A 103 4.73 -1.74 -6.21
N TYR A 104 5.69 -0.93 -6.65
CA TYR A 104 5.98 -0.73 -8.06
C TYR A 104 7.05 -1.71 -8.54
N HIS A 105 6.68 -2.68 -9.38
CA HIS A 105 7.63 -3.52 -10.11
C HIS A 105 8.29 -2.68 -11.23
N VAL A 106 9.56 -2.35 -11.04
CA VAL A 106 10.36 -1.52 -11.93
C VAL A 106 10.82 -2.34 -13.13
N VAL A 107 10.26 -2.02 -14.29
CA VAL A 107 10.51 -2.71 -15.58
C VAL A 107 11.01 -1.74 -16.67
N GLY A 108 11.28 -0.49 -16.31
CA GLY A 108 11.81 0.53 -17.21
C GLY A 108 12.94 1.33 -16.56
N GLU A 109 13.34 2.41 -17.21
CA GLU A 109 14.55 3.18 -16.86
C GLU A 109 14.41 4.06 -15.61
N PHE A 110 13.18 4.43 -15.24
CA PHE A 110 12.93 5.29 -14.09
C PHE A 110 12.48 4.48 -12.88
N ALA A 111 12.80 4.98 -11.69
CA ALA A 111 12.38 4.44 -10.41
C ALA A 111 11.36 5.36 -9.71
N PRO A 112 10.43 4.81 -8.91
CA PRO A 112 9.47 5.58 -8.12
C PRO A 112 10.04 6.03 -6.76
N VAL A 113 11.26 5.62 -6.44
CA VAL A 113 12.03 5.94 -5.23
C VAL A 113 13.50 6.14 -5.63
N PRO A 114 14.34 6.78 -4.79
CA PRO A 114 15.79 6.80 -4.97
C PRO A 114 16.38 5.39 -5.11
N LEU A 115 17.54 5.26 -5.78
CA LEU A 115 18.12 3.96 -6.13
C LEU A 115 18.45 3.11 -4.90
N GLU A 116 18.89 3.75 -3.82
CA GLU A 116 19.19 3.13 -2.53
C GLU A 116 17.96 2.53 -1.83
N HIS A 117 16.76 2.93 -2.25
CA HIS A 117 15.49 2.39 -1.76
C HIS A 117 14.87 1.34 -2.71
N LEU A 118 15.53 1.00 -3.82
CA LEU A 118 15.12 -0.12 -4.64
C LEU A 118 15.41 -1.45 -3.95
N TYR A 119 14.48 -2.38 -4.09
CA TYR A 119 14.56 -3.68 -3.44
C TYR A 119 14.44 -4.82 -4.46
N ARG A 120 15.35 -5.79 -4.39
CA ARG A 120 15.32 -6.96 -5.26
C ARG A 120 14.64 -8.13 -4.54
N PHE A 121 13.67 -8.75 -5.22
CA PHE A 121 12.98 -9.94 -4.73
C PHE A 121 12.61 -10.85 -5.90
N ARG A 122 13.05 -12.12 -5.84
CA ARG A 122 12.79 -13.13 -6.89
C ARG A 122 13.06 -12.61 -8.31
N ASP A 123 14.28 -12.13 -8.52
CA ASP A 123 14.79 -11.58 -9.79
C ASP A 123 14.06 -10.36 -10.34
N GLN A 124 13.17 -9.75 -9.56
CA GLN A 124 12.46 -8.52 -9.90
C GLN A 124 12.90 -7.38 -8.98
N THR A 125 12.85 -6.17 -9.50
CA THR A 125 13.17 -4.94 -8.77
C THR A 125 11.89 -4.19 -8.42
N TYR A 126 11.77 -3.77 -7.17
CA TYR A 126 10.62 -3.05 -6.66
C TYR A 126 11.03 -1.72 -6.04
N GLY A 127 10.16 -0.72 -6.19
CA GLY A 127 10.16 0.47 -5.34
C GLY A 127 8.86 0.53 -4.55
N PHE A 128 8.96 0.70 -3.23
CA PHE A 128 7.81 0.79 -2.35
C PHE A 128 7.59 2.22 -1.92
N THR A 129 6.44 2.79 -2.29
CA THR A 129 6.01 4.10 -1.80
C THR A 129 4.78 3.96 -0.91
N ALA A 130 4.72 4.68 0.19
CA ALA A 130 3.58 4.73 1.08
C ALA A 130 2.91 6.11 1.07
N VAL A 131 1.60 6.14 1.22
CA VAL A 131 0.79 7.35 1.39
C VAL A 131 -0.28 7.09 2.45
N ARG A 132 -0.49 8.06 3.34
CA ARG A 132 -1.50 7.93 4.40
C ARG A 132 -2.90 7.90 3.81
N LEU A 133 -3.81 7.20 4.47
CA LEU A 133 -5.21 7.14 4.06
C LEU A 133 -5.86 8.53 4.07
N GLU A 134 -5.56 9.36 5.08
CA GLU A 134 -6.07 10.74 5.21
C GLU A 134 -5.73 11.58 3.97
N ASP A 135 -4.48 11.56 3.54
CA ASP A 135 -4.00 12.24 2.34
C ASP A 135 -4.68 11.69 1.09
N TYR A 136 -4.87 10.38 1.03
CA TYR A 136 -5.50 9.74 -0.11
C TYR A 136 -6.98 10.10 -0.23
N LEU A 137 -7.72 10.12 0.89
CA LEU A 137 -9.11 10.56 0.92
C LEU A 137 -9.27 12.01 0.50
N ALA A 138 -8.37 12.90 0.97
CA ALA A 138 -8.44 14.32 0.67
C ALA A 138 -8.18 14.65 -0.81
N TRP A 139 -7.30 13.90 -1.47
CA TRP A 139 -6.80 14.26 -2.81
C TRP A 139 -7.21 13.32 -3.95
N SER A 140 -7.80 12.17 -3.64
CA SER A 140 -8.24 11.23 -4.67
C SER A 140 -9.51 11.71 -5.39
N ARG A 141 -9.65 11.29 -6.63
CA ARG A 141 -10.83 11.53 -7.47
C ARG A 141 -11.24 10.23 -8.13
N GLN A 142 -12.53 10.06 -8.37
CA GLN A 142 -13.03 8.92 -9.14
C GLN A 142 -12.48 8.98 -10.57
N ILE A 143 -11.88 7.88 -11.02
CA ILE A 143 -11.34 7.74 -12.38
C ILE A 143 -12.18 6.78 -13.23
N SER A 144 -12.98 5.91 -12.61
CA SER A 144 -13.97 5.11 -13.32
C SER A 144 -15.15 4.76 -12.40
N PRO A 145 -16.38 5.24 -12.72
CA PRO A 145 -17.58 4.83 -12.00
C PRO A 145 -17.87 3.34 -12.16
N LYS A 146 -17.67 2.79 -13.36
CA LYS A 146 -17.95 1.36 -13.67
C LYS A 146 -17.13 0.41 -12.80
N TRP A 147 -15.88 0.76 -12.52
CA TRP A 147 -14.97 -0.07 -11.73
C TRP A 147 -14.84 0.43 -10.29
N SER A 148 -15.59 1.47 -9.92
CA SER A 148 -15.50 2.15 -8.61
C SER A 148 -14.06 2.42 -8.19
N THR A 149 -13.26 2.95 -9.11
CA THR A 149 -11.84 3.24 -8.87
C THR A 149 -11.58 4.72 -8.71
N VAL A 150 -10.65 5.01 -7.81
CA VAL A 150 -10.19 6.36 -7.47
C VAL A 150 -8.68 6.45 -7.58
N ALA A 151 -8.16 7.63 -7.88
CA ALA A 151 -6.73 7.91 -7.93
C ALA A 151 -6.41 9.35 -7.53
N ILE A 152 -5.22 9.58 -6.99
CA ILE A 152 -4.65 10.93 -6.86
C ILE A 152 -3.92 11.28 -8.16
N SER A 153 -3.97 12.54 -8.61
CA SER A 153 -3.15 12.96 -9.76
C SER A 153 -1.65 12.72 -9.50
N SER A 154 -0.88 12.30 -10.53
CA SER A 154 0.55 11.97 -10.35
C SER A 154 1.38 13.10 -9.69
N PRO A 155 1.19 14.39 -10.03
CA PRO A 155 1.95 15.47 -9.39
C PRO A 155 1.65 15.65 -7.90
N VAL A 156 0.43 15.36 -7.46
CA VAL A 156 0.04 15.45 -6.05
C VAL A 156 0.49 14.18 -5.33
N PHE A 157 0.28 13.01 -5.92
CA PHE A 157 0.74 11.75 -5.35
C PHE A 157 2.24 11.75 -5.08
N ARG A 158 3.07 12.23 -6.01
CA ARG A 158 4.52 12.34 -5.82
C ARG A 158 4.93 13.29 -4.68
N ARG A 159 4.08 14.26 -4.34
CA ARG A 159 4.32 15.19 -3.22
C ARG A 159 3.91 14.60 -1.87
N LEU A 160 2.89 13.76 -1.85
CA LEU A 160 2.35 13.14 -0.63
C LEU A 160 3.05 11.82 -0.31
N ALA A 161 3.27 10.98 -1.31
CA ALA A 161 3.91 9.69 -1.14
C ALA A 161 5.37 9.82 -0.70
N ARG A 162 5.82 8.87 0.11
CA ARG A 162 7.19 8.76 0.62
C ARG A 162 7.70 7.33 0.38
N PRO A 163 9.03 7.10 0.32
CA PRO A 163 9.55 5.74 0.41
C PRO A 163 8.99 5.03 1.65
N ALA A 164 8.57 3.77 1.53
CA ALA A 164 7.90 3.05 2.61
C ALA A 164 8.76 2.96 3.89
N ALA A 165 10.08 2.76 3.76
CA ALA A 165 11.01 2.79 4.91
C ALA A 165 10.92 4.09 5.71
N ALA A 166 10.78 5.26 5.06
CA ALA A 166 10.71 6.54 5.76
C ALA A 166 9.42 6.69 6.60
N LEU A 167 8.39 5.88 6.33
CA LEU A 167 7.14 5.89 7.09
C LEU A 167 7.16 4.85 8.23
N PHE A 168 7.83 3.71 8.02
CA PHE A 168 7.82 2.56 8.93
C PHE A 168 9.07 2.44 9.81
N GLN A 169 10.13 3.19 9.51
CA GLN A 169 11.33 3.36 10.33
C GLN A 169 11.55 4.85 10.63
N PRO A 170 10.64 5.49 11.39
CA PRO A 170 10.82 6.89 11.78
C PRO A 170 12.01 7.08 12.71
#